data_AF-M7NIE5-F1
#
_entry.id   AF-M7NIE5-F1
#
_cell.length_a   1.000
_cell.length_b   1.000
_cell.length_c   1.000
_cell.angle_alpha   90.00
_cell.angle_beta   90.00
_cell.angle_gamma   90.00
#
_symmetry.space_group_name_H-M   'P 1'
#
loop_
_entity.id
_entity.type
_entity.pdbx_description
1 polymer ?
#
loop_
_entity_poly.entity_id
_entity_poly.type
_entity_poly.pdbx_seq_one_letter_code
_entity_poly.pdbx_strand_id
1 'polypeptide(L)'
;MNLHFESTFGESLESSFNWFNHSMTLTRLTPFFNFSEDCLMTYSRDLLDIIRRTRLPRLPVIEMCRWNLIAPHEGLGSCIWLHFLFAGDQTLGKSITYTCLLVSLSEKKEGWREFPLLISRIPGELLQVVLNYLTSRFDSWAMPFQLKSMTLIDLLQMYVKSVDPATDDACQPLELMFLTKSIKGLRRIIVGVKGRDMLIWRERELGFFEGLKKYLFEQTTIDFNKLELCRIGCAGFIISSEGKLKILKPIQLQIITAILKMEARKNMEMIS
;
A
#
# COMPACT_ATOMS: atom_id res chain seq x y z
N MET A 1 18.44 -25.24 -11.60
CA MET A 1 17.21 -24.42 -11.63
C MET A 1 17.17 -23.28 -10.60
N ASN A 2 17.97 -23.27 -9.52
CA ASN A 2 17.86 -22.25 -8.45
C ASN A 2 18.53 -20.88 -8.73
N LEU A 3 19.45 -20.75 -9.69
CA LEU A 3 20.22 -19.50 -9.87
C LEU A 3 19.41 -18.34 -10.48
N HIS A 4 18.42 -18.63 -11.33
CA HIS A 4 17.54 -17.59 -11.90
C HIS A 4 16.53 -17.04 -10.86
N PHE A 5 16.35 -17.78 -9.77
CA PHE A 5 15.43 -17.42 -8.70
C PHE A 5 16.02 -16.30 -7.83
N GLU A 6 17.27 -16.42 -7.39
CA GLU A 6 17.91 -15.40 -6.55
C GLU A 6 18.00 -14.04 -7.25
N SER A 7 18.21 -14.00 -8.57
CA SER A 7 18.25 -12.74 -9.33
C SER A 7 16.90 -12.03 -9.39
N THR A 8 15.79 -12.77 -9.36
CA THR A 8 14.42 -12.20 -9.43
C THR A 8 13.99 -11.65 -8.07
N PHE A 9 14.58 -12.15 -6.98
CA PHE A 9 14.25 -11.77 -5.60
C PHE A 9 15.26 -10.82 -4.95
N GLY A 10 16.41 -10.58 -5.60
CA GLY A 10 17.38 -9.56 -5.23
C GLY A 10 17.01 -8.15 -5.72
N GLU A 11 15.84 -7.96 -6.35
CA GLU A 11 15.34 -6.64 -6.70
C GLU A 11 15.19 -5.79 -5.42
N SER A 12 15.67 -4.55 -5.44
CA SER A 12 15.54 -3.65 -4.30
C SER A 12 14.06 -3.47 -3.93
N LEU A 13 13.80 -3.15 -2.66
CA LEU A 13 12.46 -2.85 -2.15
C LEU A 13 11.70 -1.86 -3.04
N GLU A 14 12.42 -0.90 -3.60
CA GLU A 14 11.90 0.08 -4.55
C GLU A 14 11.37 -0.55 -5.85
N SER A 15 12.04 -1.57 -6.42
CA SER A 15 11.57 -2.24 -7.65
C SER A 15 10.25 -2.99 -7.44
N SER A 16 10.01 -3.48 -6.22
CA SER A 16 8.86 -4.31 -5.90
C SER A 16 7.57 -3.52 -5.65
N PHE A 17 7.64 -2.20 -5.47
CA PHE A 17 6.49 -1.38 -5.07
C PHE A 17 5.58 -0.91 -6.21
N ASN A 18 5.84 -1.28 -7.46
CA ASN A 18 5.20 -0.66 -8.63
C ASN A 18 3.66 -0.78 -8.70
N TRP A 19 3.04 -1.77 -8.04
CA TRP A 19 1.59 -1.92 -8.04
C TRP A 19 1.10 -2.83 -6.91
N PHE A 20 0.13 -2.37 -6.10
CA PHE A 20 -0.64 -3.25 -5.20
C PHE A 20 -2.13 -3.18 -5.47
N ASN A 21 -2.78 -4.33 -5.33
CA ASN A 21 -4.21 -4.48 -5.57
C ASN A 21 -5.00 -4.40 -4.26
N HIS A 22 -4.38 -4.81 -3.15
CA HIS A 22 -5.04 -4.86 -1.85
C HIS A 22 -4.11 -4.31 -0.78
N SER A 23 -4.70 -3.64 0.21
CA SER A 23 -4.01 -3.28 1.45
C SER A 23 -4.93 -3.59 2.62
N MET A 24 -4.38 -4.28 3.62
CA MET A 24 -5.08 -4.75 4.80
C MET A 24 -4.27 -4.38 6.03
N THR A 25 -4.91 -3.91 7.09
CA THR A 25 -4.30 -3.82 8.41
C THR A 25 -4.54 -5.14 9.12
N LEU A 26 -3.48 -5.79 9.59
CA LEU A 26 -3.63 -6.95 10.47
C LEU A 26 -3.69 -6.49 11.92
N THR A 27 -4.51 -7.14 12.74
CA THR A 27 -4.35 -7.07 14.19
C THR A 27 -2.99 -7.65 14.57
N ARG A 28 -2.57 -7.33 15.80
CA ARG A 28 -1.30 -7.77 16.37
C ARG A 28 -1.03 -9.24 16.05
N LEU A 29 0.08 -9.50 15.37
CA LEU A 29 0.59 -10.86 15.21
C LEU A 29 0.97 -11.37 16.59
N THR A 30 0.54 -12.58 16.94
CA THR A 30 0.85 -13.16 18.25
C THR A 30 2.35 -13.12 18.55
N PRO A 31 2.73 -13.04 19.84
CA PRO A 31 4.15 -13.12 20.24
C PRO A 31 4.84 -14.44 19.83
N PHE A 32 4.08 -15.43 19.35
CA PHE A 32 4.58 -16.68 18.79
C PHE A 32 5.08 -16.55 17.34
N PHE A 33 4.87 -15.42 16.69
CA PHE A 33 5.47 -15.16 15.38
C PHE A 33 6.98 -14.98 15.53
N ASN A 34 7.73 -16.04 15.24
CA ASN A 34 9.20 -16.02 15.23
C ASN A 34 9.72 -15.68 13.83
N PHE A 35 10.61 -14.68 13.76
CA PHE A 35 11.23 -14.17 12.54
C PHE A 35 12.55 -14.86 12.19
N SER A 36 12.92 -15.96 12.87
CA SER A 36 14.09 -16.75 12.49
C SER A 36 13.90 -17.35 11.10
N GLU A 37 14.99 -17.49 10.36
CA GLU A 37 14.97 -18.05 9.01
C GLU A 37 14.36 -19.46 8.98
N ASP A 38 14.66 -20.30 9.97
CA ASP A 38 14.08 -21.64 10.11
C ASP A 38 12.55 -21.60 10.29
N CYS A 39 12.04 -20.67 11.09
CA CYS A 39 10.61 -20.50 11.28
C CYS A 39 9.94 -19.99 10.00
N LEU A 40 10.54 -19.02 9.30
CA LEU A 40 10.03 -18.53 8.02
C LEU A 40 10.02 -19.61 6.94
N MET A 41 11.03 -20.48 6.89
CA MET A 41 11.07 -21.64 6.01
C MET A 41 9.95 -22.64 6.34
N THR A 42 9.66 -22.83 7.62
CA THR A 42 8.53 -23.66 8.06
C THR A 42 7.20 -23.06 7.62
N TYR A 43 6.97 -21.76 7.86
CA TYR A 43 5.74 -21.07 7.44
C TYR A 43 5.56 -21.08 5.92
N SER A 44 6.66 -20.97 5.17
CA SER A 44 6.68 -21.06 3.71
C SER A 44 6.16 -22.41 3.21
N ARG A 45 6.62 -23.51 3.81
CA ARG A 45 6.17 -24.87 3.46
C ARG A 45 4.71 -25.09 3.86
N ASP A 46 4.34 -24.71 5.07
CA ASP A 46 2.97 -24.85 5.58
C ASP A 46 1.96 -24.13 4.68
N LEU A 47 2.24 -22.87 4.33
CA LEU A 47 1.37 -22.07 3.47
C LEU A 47 1.31 -22.65 2.05
N LEU A 48 2.44 -23.10 1.49
CA LEU A 48 2.47 -23.74 0.17
C LEU A 48 1.58 -24.99 0.12
N ASP A 49 1.66 -25.83 1.15
CA ASP A 49 0.84 -27.04 1.27
C ASP A 49 -0.65 -26.70 1.37
N ILE A 50 -1.02 -25.67 2.13
CA ILE A 50 -2.40 -25.19 2.21
C ILE A 50 -2.89 -24.71 0.85
N ILE A 51 -2.09 -23.92 0.13
CA ILE A 51 -2.48 -23.40 -1.18
C ILE A 51 -2.69 -24.56 -2.18
N ARG A 52 -1.78 -25.55 -2.19
CA ARG A 52 -1.90 -26.75 -3.05
C ARG A 52 -3.16 -27.56 -2.73
N ARG A 53 -3.53 -27.69 -1.45
CA ARG A 53 -4.75 -28.39 -1.02
C ARG A 53 -6.03 -27.62 -1.35
N THR A 54 -5.99 -26.29 -1.31
CA THR A 54 -7.16 -25.43 -1.53
C THR A 54 -7.68 -25.46 -2.98
N ARG A 55 -6.84 -25.84 -3.95
CA ARG A 55 -7.17 -25.92 -5.39
C ARG A 55 -7.83 -24.64 -5.93
N LEU A 56 -7.00 -23.64 -6.24
CA LEU A 56 -7.46 -22.36 -6.80
C LEU A 56 -7.70 -22.51 -8.31
N PRO A 57 -8.96 -22.62 -8.79
CA PRO A 57 -9.27 -23.12 -10.14
C PRO A 57 -8.82 -22.17 -11.26
N ARG A 58 -8.63 -20.89 -10.95
CA ARG A 58 -8.26 -19.85 -11.92
C ARG A 58 -6.79 -19.47 -11.89
N LEU A 59 -5.99 -20.11 -11.04
CA LEU A 59 -4.59 -19.77 -10.85
C LEU A 59 -3.68 -20.91 -11.32
N PRO A 60 -2.49 -20.57 -11.84
CA PRO A 60 -1.47 -21.57 -12.10
C PRO A 60 -1.09 -22.32 -10.82
N VAL A 61 -0.48 -23.48 -10.97
CA VAL A 61 0.05 -24.24 -9.83
C VAL A 61 1.15 -23.41 -9.16
N ILE A 62 1.04 -23.21 -7.85
CA ILE A 62 2.11 -22.57 -7.09
C ILE A 62 3.24 -23.58 -6.88
N GLU A 63 4.39 -23.29 -7.47
CA GLU A 63 5.59 -24.11 -7.29
C GLU A 63 6.22 -23.85 -5.94
N MET A 64 6.26 -22.58 -5.54
CA MET A 64 6.99 -22.19 -4.34
C MET A 64 6.35 -20.99 -3.65
N CYS A 65 6.37 -21.03 -2.32
CA CYS A 65 6.12 -19.90 -1.44
C CYS A 65 7.40 -19.69 -0.62
N ARG A 66 7.82 -18.43 -0.46
CA ARG A 66 9.00 -18.08 0.33
C ARG A 66 8.73 -16.83 1.16
N TRP A 67 9.02 -16.91 2.45
CA TRP A 67 8.97 -15.80 3.38
C TRP A 67 10.39 -15.32 3.63
N ASN A 68 10.66 -14.04 3.37
CA ASN A 68 11.96 -13.44 3.55
C ASN A 68 11.86 -12.27 4.52
N LEU A 69 12.61 -12.32 5.61
CA LEU A 69 12.82 -11.15 6.44
C LEU A 69 13.74 -10.19 5.71
N ILE A 70 13.41 -8.91 5.75
CA ILE A 70 14.21 -7.87 5.12
C ILE A 70 14.72 -6.94 6.17
N ALA A 71 16.02 -6.64 6.04
CA ALA A 71 16.68 -5.68 6.89
C ALA A 71 15.89 -4.37 6.88
N PRO A 72 15.77 -3.70 8.03
CA PRO A 72 15.20 -2.36 8.09
C PRO A 72 15.84 -1.47 7.02
N HIS A 73 15.01 -0.77 6.25
CA HIS A 73 15.48 0.19 5.25
C HIS A 73 15.40 1.58 5.87
N GLU A 74 16.28 2.51 5.53
CA GLU A 74 16.17 3.89 6.04
C GLU A 74 14.74 4.44 5.86
N GLY A 75 14.10 4.82 6.96
CA GLY A 75 12.73 5.32 7.00
C GLY A 75 11.62 4.27 7.19
N LEU A 76 11.88 2.98 6.92
CA LEU A 76 10.99 1.86 7.20
C LEU A 76 11.55 1.00 8.33
N GLY A 77 10.69 0.56 9.25
CA GLY A 77 11.09 -0.41 10.27
C GLY A 77 11.41 -1.79 9.66
N SER A 78 11.31 -2.82 10.49
CA SER A 78 11.45 -4.20 9.99
C SER A 78 10.32 -4.53 9.01
N CYS A 79 10.66 -5.13 7.86
CA CYS A 79 9.70 -5.56 6.84
C CYS A 79 9.84 -7.07 6.60
N ILE A 80 8.72 -7.78 6.36
CA ILE A 80 8.75 -9.15 5.84
C ILE A 80 8.17 -9.15 4.42
N TRP A 81 8.90 -9.74 3.48
CA TRP A 81 8.34 -10.11 2.18
C TRP A 81 7.80 -11.53 2.20
N LEU A 82 6.58 -11.67 1.70
CA LEU A 82 5.96 -12.95 1.39
C LEU A 82 5.88 -13.06 -0.13
N HIS A 83 6.71 -13.91 -0.69
CA HIS A 83 6.84 -14.10 -2.13
C HIS A 83 6.22 -15.42 -2.57
N PHE A 84 5.42 -15.36 -3.62
CA PHE A 84 4.74 -16.50 -4.21
C PHE A 84 5.19 -16.64 -5.66
N LEU A 85 5.86 -17.76 -5.97
CA LEU A 85 6.27 -18.12 -7.32
C LEU A 85 5.33 -19.20 -7.88
N PHE A 86 4.79 -18.92 -9.06
CA PHE A 86 3.89 -19.81 -9.77
C PHE A 86 4.62 -20.53 -10.90
N ALA A 87 4.39 -21.85 -11.03
CA ALA A 87 4.63 -22.56 -12.29
C ALA A 87 3.74 -21.90 -13.33
N GLY A 88 4.32 -21.32 -14.36
CA GLY A 88 3.55 -21.00 -15.57
C GLY A 88 3.49 -22.21 -16.49
N ASP A 89 2.29 -22.62 -16.88
CA ASP A 89 1.99 -23.30 -18.16
C ASP A 89 0.98 -22.35 -18.85
N GLN A 90 1.01 -21.96 -20.12
CA GLN A 90 1.67 -22.40 -21.36
C GLN A 90 2.07 -21.16 -22.17
N THR A 91 3.13 -21.26 -22.97
CA THR A 91 3.75 -20.26 -23.88
C THR A 91 4.92 -19.44 -23.29
N LEU A 92 6.14 -19.86 -23.66
CA LEU A 92 7.42 -19.15 -23.50
C LEU A 92 7.83 -18.74 -22.06
N GLY A 93 8.13 -19.72 -21.19
CA GLY A 93 9.20 -19.60 -20.19
C GLY A 93 9.17 -18.44 -19.19
N LYS A 94 8.03 -17.76 -19.00
CA LYS A 94 7.90 -16.66 -18.03
C LYS A 94 7.19 -17.15 -16.77
N SER A 95 7.93 -17.22 -15.67
CA SER A 95 7.36 -17.41 -14.33
C SER A 95 6.56 -16.17 -13.93
N ILE A 96 5.39 -16.38 -13.32
CA ILE A 96 4.62 -15.28 -12.72
C ILE A 96 4.96 -15.24 -11.23
N THR A 97 5.41 -14.08 -10.77
CA THR A 97 5.67 -13.82 -9.36
C THR A 97 4.58 -12.90 -8.82
N TYR A 98 4.00 -13.28 -7.69
CA TYR A 98 3.17 -12.40 -6.90
C TYR A 98 3.80 -12.13 -5.53
N THR A 99 3.56 -10.93 -5.02
CA THR A 99 4.20 -10.44 -3.80
C THR A 99 3.17 -9.91 -2.81
N CYS A 100 3.37 -10.26 -1.55
CA CYS A 100 2.76 -9.66 -0.38
C CYS A 100 3.89 -9.06 0.47
N LEU A 101 3.69 -7.85 0.96
CA LEU A 101 4.56 -7.20 1.93
C LEU A 101 3.82 -7.06 3.23
N LEU A 102 4.40 -7.57 4.29
CA LEU A 102 3.96 -7.34 5.64
C LEU A 102 4.92 -6.33 6.27
N VAL A 103 4.42 -5.14 6.58
CA VAL A 103 5.25 -3.98 6.94
C VAL A 103 4.89 -3.48 8.33
N SER A 104 5.89 -3.21 9.17
CA SER A 104 5.75 -2.57 10.48
C SER A 104 6.82 -1.49 10.66
N LEU A 105 6.56 -0.51 11.53
CA LEU A 105 7.55 0.50 11.89
C LEU A 105 8.48 0.05 13.02
N SER A 106 8.25 -1.12 13.60
CA SER A 106 9.07 -1.58 14.70
C SER A 106 10.50 -1.87 14.24
N GLU A 107 11.44 -1.10 14.79
CA GLU A 107 12.89 -1.34 14.65
C GLU A 107 13.32 -2.59 15.45
N LYS A 108 12.53 -2.98 16.46
CA LYS A 108 12.86 -4.12 17.33
C LYS A 108 12.22 -5.41 16.81
N LYS A 109 13.05 -6.44 16.68
CA LYS A 109 12.61 -7.82 16.34
C LYS A 109 11.73 -8.46 17.40
N GLU A 110 11.73 -7.93 18.63
CA GLU A 110 11.04 -8.51 19.79
C GLU A 110 9.52 -8.27 19.74
N GLY A 111 8.86 -9.05 18.90
CA GLY A 111 7.41 -9.13 18.78
C GLY A 111 6.84 -7.92 18.07
N TRP A 112 6.28 -8.13 16.88
CA TRP A 112 5.48 -7.12 16.20
C TRP A 112 4.20 -6.88 17.01
N ARG A 113 4.29 -5.99 18.01
CA ARG A 113 3.16 -5.59 18.85
C ARG A 113 2.25 -4.57 18.16
N GLU A 114 2.71 -4.02 17.05
CA GLU A 114 1.98 -3.07 16.22
C GLU A 114 1.04 -3.79 15.25
N PHE A 115 0.12 -3.03 14.64
CA PHE A 115 -0.80 -3.50 13.61
C PHE A 115 -0.10 -3.44 12.25
N PRO A 116 0.48 -4.53 11.72
CA PRO A 116 1.25 -4.43 10.51
C PRO A 116 0.34 -4.22 9.30
N LEU A 117 0.86 -3.49 8.32
CA LEU A 117 0.20 -3.27 7.06
C LEU A 117 0.59 -4.40 6.10
N LEU A 118 -0.39 -5.20 5.69
CA LEU A 118 -0.26 -6.17 4.61
C LEU A 118 -0.64 -5.51 3.29
N ILE A 119 0.35 -5.27 2.44
CA ILE A 119 0.16 -4.74 1.09
C ILE A 119 0.38 -5.88 0.10
N SER A 120 -0.53 -6.10 -0.84
CA SER A 120 -0.41 -7.26 -1.74
C SER A 120 -0.75 -6.99 -3.19
N ARG A 121 -0.01 -7.69 -4.05
CA ARG A 121 -0.18 -7.78 -5.50
C ARG A 121 -0.46 -9.23 -5.89
N ILE A 122 -1.39 -9.86 -5.18
CA ILE A 122 -1.82 -11.24 -5.45
C ILE A 122 -3.30 -11.25 -5.85
N PRO A 123 -3.79 -12.27 -6.59
CA PRO A 123 -5.21 -12.43 -6.89
C PRO A 123 -6.05 -12.58 -5.63
N GLY A 124 -7.29 -12.10 -5.66
CA GLY A 124 -8.18 -12.09 -4.48
C GLY A 124 -8.41 -13.47 -3.85
N GLU A 125 -8.53 -14.52 -4.67
CA GLU A 125 -8.69 -15.91 -4.19
C GLU A 125 -7.45 -16.37 -3.40
N LEU A 126 -6.24 -16.06 -3.90
CA LEU A 126 -5.00 -16.35 -3.18
C LEU A 126 -4.90 -15.51 -1.90
N LEU A 127 -5.31 -14.25 -1.96
CA LEU A 127 -5.28 -13.36 -0.79
C LEU A 127 -6.11 -13.95 0.34
N GLN A 128 -7.30 -14.48 0.05
CA GLN A 128 -8.12 -15.13 1.08
C GLN A 128 -7.41 -16.32 1.73
N VAL A 129 -6.67 -17.14 0.95
CA VAL A 129 -5.87 -18.23 1.52
C VAL A 129 -4.78 -17.70 2.46
N VAL A 130 -4.06 -16.65 2.03
CA VAL A 130 -3.02 -16.00 2.85
C VAL A 130 -3.62 -15.43 4.13
N LEU A 131 -4.75 -14.71 4.04
CA LEU A 131 -5.43 -14.14 5.21
C LEU A 131 -5.90 -15.24 6.18
N ASN A 132 -6.52 -16.30 5.68
CA ASN A 132 -6.96 -17.42 6.51
C ASN A 132 -5.79 -18.14 7.20
N TYR A 133 -4.65 -18.27 6.51
CA TYR A 133 -3.43 -18.81 7.11
C TYR A 133 -2.90 -17.89 8.22
N LEU A 134 -2.79 -16.59 7.96
CA LEU A 134 -2.35 -15.61 8.95
C LEU A 134 -3.27 -15.60 10.18
N THR A 135 -4.58 -15.71 9.97
CA THR A 135 -5.57 -15.75 11.04
C THR A 135 -5.45 -17.02 11.86
N SER A 136 -5.45 -18.19 11.24
CA SER A 136 -5.41 -19.46 11.96
C SER A 136 -4.05 -19.74 12.62
N ARG A 137 -2.94 -19.35 11.97
CA ARG A 137 -1.59 -19.65 12.45
C ARG A 137 -1.10 -18.67 13.51
N PHE A 138 -1.46 -17.39 13.38
CA PHE A 138 -0.89 -16.33 14.20
C PHE A 138 -1.94 -15.58 15.02
N ASP A 139 -3.18 -16.06 15.05
CA ASP A 139 -4.32 -15.44 15.75
C ASP A 139 -4.47 -13.96 15.40
N SER A 140 -4.39 -13.68 14.10
CA SER A 140 -4.48 -12.33 13.55
C SER A 140 -5.80 -12.12 12.81
N TRP A 141 -6.25 -10.87 12.74
CA TRP A 141 -7.45 -10.49 12.02
C TRP A 141 -7.07 -9.46 10.97
N ALA A 142 -7.43 -9.71 9.71
CA ALA A 142 -7.22 -8.77 8.63
C ALA A 142 -8.44 -7.86 8.46
N MET A 143 -8.22 -6.56 8.52
CA MET A 143 -9.24 -5.55 8.23
C MET A 143 -8.84 -4.77 6.97
N PRO A 144 -9.79 -4.40 6.09
CA PRO A 144 -9.50 -3.50 4.98
C PRO A 144 -8.79 -2.25 5.47
N PHE A 145 -7.67 -1.91 4.83
CA PHE A 145 -6.94 -0.71 5.19
C PHE A 145 -7.78 0.52 4.84
N GLN A 146 -8.07 1.39 5.81
CA GLN A 146 -8.89 2.57 5.61
C GLN A 146 -8.13 3.85 5.95
N LEU A 147 -8.00 4.73 4.95
CA LEU A 147 -7.42 6.06 5.13
C LEU A 147 -8.53 7.08 5.35
N LYS A 148 -8.40 7.90 6.40
CA LYS A 148 -9.29 9.04 6.62
C LYS A 148 -9.02 10.12 5.58
N SER A 149 -10.04 10.92 5.25
CA SER A 149 -9.88 12.07 4.34
C SER A 149 -8.76 13.02 4.78
N MET A 150 -8.62 13.27 6.09
CA MET A 150 -7.54 14.13 6.60
C MET A 150 -6.16 13.54 6.29
N THR A 151 -5.99 12.22 6.46
CA THR A 151 -4.75 11.51 6.12
C THR A 151 -4.42 11.64 4.63
N LEU A 152 -5.42 11.55 3.76
CA LEU A 152 -5.23 11.79 2.32
C LEU A 152 -4.80 13.24 2.06
N ILE A 153 -5.41 14.22 2.71
CA ILE A 153 -5.03 15.63 2.58
C ILE A 153 -3.57 15.85 3.00
N ASP A 154 -3.15 15.26 4.13
CA ASP A 154 -1.77 15.37 4.60
C ASP A 154 -0.78 14.75 3.61
N LEU A 155 -1.09 13.56 3.08
CA LEU A 155 -0.28 12.90 2.05
C LEU A 155 -0.19 13.73 0.77
N LEU A 156 -1.30 14.35 0.35
CA LEU A 156 -1.35 15.24 -0.80
C LEU A 156 -0.48 16.48 -0.59
N GLN A 157 -0.58 17.13 0.57
CA GLN A 157 0.23 18.32 0.88
C GLN A 157 1.72 17.97 0.95
N MET A 158 2.07 16.84 1.57
CA MET A 158 3.44 16.33 1.60
C MET A 158 3.96 16.09 0.19
N TYR A 159 3.17 15.43 -0.68
CA TYR A 159 3.54 15.20 -2.07
C TYR A 159 3.80 16.52 -2.80
N VAL A 160 2.84 17.46 -2.77
CA VAL A 160 2.97 18.74 -3.49
C VAL A 160 4.21 19.53 -3.03
N LYS A 161 4.56 19.46 -1.74
CA LYS A 161 5.78 20.07 -1.18
C LYS A 161 7.06 19.37 -1.62
N SER A 162 7.02 18.06 -1.86
CA SER A 162 8.18 17.25 -2.27
C SER A 162 8.52 17.35 -3.76
N VAL A 163 7.56 17.75 -4.59
CA VAL A 163 7.76 17.89 -6.04
C VAL A 163 8.84 18.94 -6.33
N ASP A 164 9.88 18.59 -7.06
CA ASP A 164 10.89 19.56 -7.50
C ASP A 164 10.41 20.28 -8.77
N PRO A 165 10.16 21.61 -8.74
CA PRO A 165 9.70 22.37 -9.91
C PRO A 165 10.62 22.29 -11.13
N ALA A 166 11.89 21.93 -10.96
CA ALA A 166 12.87 21.83 -12.04
C ALA A 166 12.80 20.52 -12.83
N THR A 167 12.02 19.54 -12.36
CA THR A 167 11.91 18.21 -12.99
C THR A 167 10.68 18.12 -13.90
N ASP A 168 10.75 17.31 -14.96
CA ASP A 168 9.60 17.05 -15.84
C ASP A 168 8.42 16.40 -15.07
N ASP A 169 8.73 15.67 -13.99
CA ASP A 169 7.76 15.08 -13.07
C ASP A 169 6.92 16.14 -12.32
N ALA A 170 7.38 17.39 -12.27
CA ALA A 170 6.64 18.48 -11.66
C ALA A 170 5.35 18.85 -12.39
N CYS A 171 5.25 18.48 -13.66
CA CYS A 171 4.13 18.80 -14.52
C CYS A 171 3.05 17.71 -14.56
N GLN A 172 3.15 16.66 -13.75
CA GLN A 172 2.18 15.57 -13.77
C GLN A 172 0.81 16.03 -13.26
N PRO A 173 -0.29 15.67 -13.97
CA PRO A 173 -1.64 16.04 -13.55
C PRO A 173 -2.06 15.29 -12.29
N LEU A 174 -2.92 15.93 -11.51
CA LEU A 174 -3.51 15.42 -10.29
C LEU A 174 -5.02 15.26 -10.46
N GLU A 175 -5.56 14.16 -9.98
CA GLU A 175 -6.98 13.83 -9.93
C GLU A 175 -7.38 13.66 -8.45
N LEU A 176 -8.30 14.49 -7.97
CA LEU A 176 -8.85 14.42 -6.64
C LEU A 176 -10.31 13.98 -6.72
N MET A 177 -10.66 12.94 -5.97
CA MET A 177 -12.03 12.41 -5.94
C MET A 177 -12.65 12.63 -4.57
N PHE A 178 -13.82 13.24 -4.56
CA PHE A 178 -14.57 13.58 -3.37
C PHE A 178 -15.88 12.79 -3.31
N LEU A 179 -16.25 12.29 -2.13
CA LEU A 179 -17.56 11.69 -1.89
C LEU A 179 -18.58 12.78 -1.55
N THR A 180 -19.79 12.65 -2.10
CA THR A 180 -20.91 13.58 -1.91
C THR A 180 -22.04 12.92 -1.12
N LYS A 181 -21.73 12.40 0.08
CA LYS A 181 -22.68 11.62 0.91
C LYS A 181 -23.98 12.37 1.23
N SER A 182 -23.95 13.70 1.27
CA SER A 182 -25.10 14.57 1.59
C SER A 182 -25.98 14.93 0.39
N ILE A 183 -25.59 14.57 -0.83
CA ILE A 183 -26.28 15.00 -2.06
C ILE A 183 -26.93 13.79 -2.74
N LYS A 184 -28.27 13.75 -2.74
CA LYS A 184 -29.03 12.66 -3.37
C LYS A 184 -28.76 12.61 -4.88
N GLY A 185 -28.43 11.43 -5.40
CA GLY A 185 -28.20 11.20 -6.84
C GLY A 185 -26.77 11.51 -7.32
N LEU A 186 -26.01 12.32 -6.59
CA LEU A 186 -24.59 12.57 -6.88
C LEU A 186 -23.74 11.69 -5.96
N ARG A 187 -22.90 10.83 -6.52
CA ARG A 187 -22.05 9.92 -5.73
C ARG A 187 -20.66 10.50 -5.46
N ARG A 188 -20.07 11.14 -6.48
CA ARG A 188 -18.67 11.59 -6.46
C ARG A 188 -18.49 12.83 -7.31
N ILE A 189 -17.53 13.66 -6.93
CA ILE A 189 -17.00 14.77 -7.74
C ILE A 189 -15.52 14.49 -8.00
N ILE A 190 -15.08 14.66 -9.24
CA ILE A 190 -13.69 14.49 -9.66
C ILE A 190 -13.15 15.85 -10.09
N VAL A 191 -12.04 16.26 -9.49
CA VAL A 191 -11.33 17.50 -9.81
C VAL A 191 -9.99 17.14 -10.42
N GLY A 192 -9.78 17.53 -11.68
CA GLY A 192 -8.48 17.47 -12.33
C GLY A 192 -7.72 18.78 -12.15
N VAL A 193 -6.46 18.70 -11.71
CA VAL A 193 -5.54 19.83 -11.58
C VAL A 193 -4.35 19.58 -12.51
N LYS A 194 -4.05 20.53 -13.39
CA LYS A 194 -2.86 20.44 -14.25
C LYS A 194 -1.61 20.61 -13.39
N GLY A 195 -0.52 19.91 -13.72
CA GLY A 195 0.70 19.97 -12.91
C GLY A 195 1.28 21.39 -12.78
N ARG A 196 1.20 22.21 -13.83
CA ARG A 196 1.61 23.63 -13.76
C ARG A 196 0.78 24.44 -12.75
N ASP A 197 -0.54 24.21 -12.70
CA ASP A 197 -1.43 24.91 -11.76
C ASP A 197 -1.15 24.48 -10.31
N MET A 198 -0.76 23.21 -10.12
CA MET A 198 -0.33 22.70 -8.82
C MET A 198 0.89 23.45 -8.29
N LEU A 199 1.90 23.71 -9.13
CA LEU A 199 3.09 24.47 -8.74
C LEU A 199 2.74 25.92 -8.39
N ILE A 200 1.84 26.56 -9.15
CA ILE A 200 1.37 27.92 -8.85
C ILE A 200 0.68 27.98 -7.49
N TRP A 201 -0.15 27.00 -7.16
CA TRP A 201 -0.88 26.98 -5.88
C TRP A 201 -0.04 26.54 -4.70
N ARG A 202 1.00 25.73 -4.92
CA ARG A 202 1.98 25.36 -3.89
C ARG A 202 2.61 26.59 -3.24
N GLU A 203 2.97 27.59 -4.04
CA GLU A 203 3.69 28.79 -3.59
C GLU A 203 2.77 29.87 -3.00
N ARG A 204 1.46 29.60 -2.87
CA ARG A 204 0.50 30.55 -2.26
C ARG A 204 0.47 30.40 -0.75
N GLU A 205 0.20 31.52 -0.05
CA GLU A 205 0.19 31.60 1.42
C GLU A 205 -0.76 30.60 2.11
N LEU A 206 -1.94 30.34 1.53
CA LEU A 206 -2.93 29.42 2.11
C LEU A 206 -2.54 27.94 2.00
N GLY A 207 -1.48 27.62 1.26
CA GLY A 207 -1.12 26.27 0.88
C GLY A 207 -2.03 25.70 -0.23
N PHE A 208 -1.56 24.60 -0.83
CA PHE A 208 -2.17 24.02 -2.03
C PHE A 208 -3.65 23.66 -1.86
N PHE A 209 -4.00 22.87 -0.84
CA PHE A 209 -5.34 22.29 -0.72
C PHE A 209 -6.41 23.31 -0.31
N GLU A 210 -6.09 24.20 0.65
CA GLU A 210 -7.01 25.28 1.04
C GLU A 210 -7.20 26.30 -0.08
N GLY A 211 -6.11 26.66 -0.78
CA GLY A 211 -6.17 27.52 -1.96
C GLY A 211 -7.05 26.92 -3.07
N LEU A 212 -6.91 25.62 -3.33
CA LEU A 212 -7.74 24.90 -4.31
C LEU A 212 -9.23 24.90 -3.89
N LYS A 213 -9.55 24.59 -2.62
CA LYS A 213 -10.94 24.61 -2.13
C LYS A 213 -11.58 25.98 -2.29
N LYS A 214 -10.85 27.05 -1.92
CA LYS A 214 -11.31 28.43 -2.07
C LYS A 214 -11.60 28.75 -3.55
N TYR A 215 -10.66 28.44 -4.43
CA TYR A 215 -10.84 28.64 -5.87
C TYR A 215 -12.05 27.88 -6.43
N LEU A 216 -12.18 26.59 -6.08
CA LEU A 216 -13.32 25.78 -6.53
C LEU A 216 -14.65 26.33 -6.03
N PHE A 217 -14.71 26.80 -4.78
CA PHE A 217 -15.91 27.44 -4.23
C PHE A 217 -16.27 28.70 -5.00
N GLU A 218 -15.31 29.58 -5.28
CA GLU A 218 -15.52 30.81 -6.06
C GLU A 218 -16.00 30.53 -7.49
N GLN A 219 -15.50 29.47 -8.13
CA GLN A 219 -15.83 29.15 -9.52
C GLN A 219 -17.11 28.30 -9.68
N THR A 220 -17.43 27.45 -8.71
CA THR A 220 -18.50 26.45 -8.85
C THR A 220 -19.62 26.60 -7.84
N THR A 221 -19.45 27.44 -6.80
CA THR A 221 -20.31 27.56 -5.61
C THR A 221 -20.42 26.29 -4.76
N ILE A 222 -19.63 25.25 -5.06
CA ILE A 222 -19.60 23.99 -4.29
C ILE A 222 -18.65 24.15 -3.10
N ASP A 223 -19.16 23.91 -1.90
CA ASP A 223 -18.37 23.94 -0.66
C ASP A 223 -17.66 22.60 -0.44
N PHE A 224 -16.41 22.52 -0.91
CA PHE A 224 -15.57 21.32 -0.77
C PHE A 224 -15.18 21.01 0.68
N ASN A 225 -15.39 21.92 1.65
CA ASN A 225 -15.18 21.61 3.06
C ASN A 225 -16.22 20.63 3.62
N LYS A 226 -17.37 20.52 2.94
CA LYS A 226 -18.45 19.57 3.29
C LYS A 226 -18.30 18.21 2.59
N LEU A 227 -17.26 18.05 1.78
CA LEU A 227 -16.99 16.84 1.02
C LEU A 227 -15.81 16.07 1.61
N GLU A 228 -15.82 14.76 1.44
CA GLU A 228 -14.76 13.88 1.93
C GLU A 228 -13.82 13.52 0.77
N LEU A 229 -12.54 13.89 0.87
CA LEU A 229 -11.53 13.42 -0.08
C LEU A 229 -11.35 11.91 0.12
N CYS A 230 -11.57 11.13 -0.94
CA CYS A 230 -11.55 9.67 -0.87
C CYS A 230 -10.54 9.03 -1.81
N ARG A 231 -9.99 9.77 -2.78
CA ARG A 231 -8.91 9.26 -3.64
C ARG A 231 -8.08 10.40 -4.20
N ILE A 232 -6.78 10.15 -4.25
CA ILE A 232 -5.78 10.96 -4.94
C ILE A 232 -5.21 10.08 -6.05
N GLY A 233 -5.19 10.61 -7.27
CA GLY A 233 -4.48 10.01 -8.39
C GLY A 233 -3.53 11.02 -8.99
N CYS A 234 -2.29 10.63 -9.26
CA CYS A 234 -1.38 11.33 -10.14
C CYS A 234 -0.63 10.30 -10.99
N ALA A 235 0.22 10.75 -11.90
CA ALA A 235 1.03 9.83 -12.70
C ALA A 235 1.92 8.93 -11.84
N GLY A 236 2.40 9.42 -10.68
CA GLY A 236 3.26 8.69 -9.77
C GLY A 236 2.54 7.81 -8.75
N PHE A 237 1.29 8.05 -8.40
CA PHE A 237 0.57 7.21 -7.44
C PHE A 237 -0.94 7.33 -7.49
N ILE A 238 -1.64 6.33 -6.95
CA ILE A 238 -3.06 6.32 -6.66
C ILE A 238 -3.25 5.81 -5.24
N ILE A 239 -3.85 6.63 -4.38
CA ILE A 239 -4.14 6.31 -2.99
C ILE A 239 -5.63 6.56 -2.76
N SER A 240 -6.36 5.61 -2.19
CA SER A 240 -7.77 5.77 -1.83
C SER A 240 -8.05 5.50 -0.35
N SER A 241 -9.14 6.08 0.15
CA SER A 241 -9.68 5.81 1.48
C SER A 241 -10.05 4.34 1.69
N GLU A 242 -10.39 3.63 0.61
CA GLU A 242 -10.67 2.18 0.62
C GLU A 242 -9.41 1.28 0.59
N GLY A 243 -8.22 1.85 0.79
CA GLY A 243 -6.98 1.07 0.89
C GLY A 243 -6.36 0.64 -0.44
N LYS A 244 -6.79 1.23 -1.56
CA LYS A 244 -6.11 1.02 -2.85
C LYS A 244 -4.84 1.85 -2.88
N LEU A 245 -3.69 1.18 -2.97
CA LEU A 245 -2.36 1.79 -3.06
C LEU A 245 -1.67 1.34 -4.35
N LYS A 246 -1.49 2.26 -5.30
CA LYS A 246 -0.61 2.09 -6.45
C LYS A 246 0.44 3.17 -6.36
N ILE A 247 1.71 2.83 -6.17
CA ILE A 247 2.75 3.84 -5.99
C ILE A 247 3.88 3.51 -6.96
N LEU A 248 4.30 4.47 -7.76
CA LEU A 248 5.37 4.36 -8.74
C LEU A 248 6.57 5.16 -8.24
N LYS A 249 7.76 4.78 -8.71
CA LYS A 249 9.00 5.47 -8.39
C LYS A 249 8.93 6.96 -8.79
N PRO A 250 9.64 7.86 -8.10
CA PRO A 250 10.54 7.62 -6.95
C PRO A 250 9.88 7.74 -5.57
N ILE A 251 8.61 8.14 -5.47
CA ILE A 251 8.01 8.59 -4.19
C ILE A 251 7.47 7.46 -3.28
N GLN A 252 7.63 6.20 -3.69
CA GLN A 252 7.11 5.01 -2.99
C GLN A 252 7.47 4.98 -1.51
N LEU A 253 8.76 5.11 -1.20
CA LEU A 253 9.26 5.00 0.16
C LEU A 253 8.68 6.08 1.08
N GLN A 254 8.62 7.32 0.59
CA GLN A 254 8.11 8.46 1.36
C GLN A 254 6.63 8.30 1.70
N ILE A 255 5.81 7.91 0.72
CA ILE A 255 4.36 7.71 0.92
C ILE A 255 4.10 6.55 1.87
N ILE A 256 4.76 5.41 1.69
CA ILE A 256 4.57 4.23 2.54
C ILE A 256 5.01 4.55 3.97
N THR A 257 6.16 5.21 4.14
CA THR A 257 6.65 5.66 5.44
C THR A 257 5.64 6.60 6.12
N ALA A 258 5.09 7.56 5.37
CA ALA A 258 4.08 8.48 5.89
C ALA A 258 2.81 7.74 6.34
N ILE A 259 2.29 6.84 5.50
CA ILE A 259 1.13 6.01 5.81
C ILE A 259 1.35 5.21 7.10
N LEU A 260 2.50 4.53 7.21
CA LEU A 260 2.81 3.73 8.38
C LEU A 260 2.94 4.60 9.64
N LYS A 261 3.62 5.75 9.55
CA LYS A 261 3.79 6.68 10.69
C LYS A 261 2.44 7.20 11.18
N MET A 262 1.52 7.47 10.25
CA MET A 262 0.17 7.89 10.57
C MET A 262 -0.63 6.78 11.27
N GLU A 263 -0.54 5.53 10.81
CA GLU A 263 -1.19 4.40 11.49
C GLU A 263 -0.59 4.12 12.87
N ALA A 264 0.74 4.19 13.02
CA ALA A 264 1.37 4.01 14.33
C ALA A 264 0.89 5.05 15.34
N ARG A 265 0.73 6.32 14.95
CA ARG A 265 0.19 7.37 15.83
C ARG A 265 -1.24 7.10 16.25
N LYS A 266 -2.12 6.73 15.32
CA LYS A 266 -3.51 6.37 15.59
C LYS A 266 -3.63 5.24 16.61
N ASN A 267 -2.70 4.28 16.56
CA ASN A 267 -2.69 3.17 17.51
C ASN A 267 -2.26 3.60 18.92
N MET A 268 -1.38 4.61 19.05
CA MET A 268 -1.02 5.17 20.36
C MET A 268 -2.22 5.88 21.01
N GLU A 269 -3.01 6.62 20.23
CA GLU A 269 -4.22 7.32 20.72
C GLU A 269 -5.33 6.37 21.19
N MET A 270 -5.38 5.13 20.70
CA MET A 270 -6.39 4.15 21.16
C MET A 270 -6.01 3.45 22.48
N ILE A 271 -4.75 3.52 22.89
CA ILE A 271 -4.23 2.84 24.10
C ILE A 271 -4.17 3.82 25.30
N SER A 272 -4.13 5.13 25.03
CA SER A 272 -4.21 6.21 26.03
C SER A 272 -5.63 6.50 26.47
#